data_AF-A0AAV4HTT2-F1
#
_entry.id   AF-A0AAV4HTT2-F1
#
_cell.length_a   1.000
_cell.length_b   1.000
_cell.length_c   1.000
_cell.angle_alpha   90.00
_cell.angle_beta   90.00
_cell.angle_gamma   90.00
#
_symmetry.space_group_name_H-M   'P 1'
#
loop_
_entity.id
_entity.type
_entity.pdbx_description
1 polymer ?
#
loop_
_entity_poly.entity_id
_entity_poly.type
_entity_poly.pdbx_seq_one_letter_code
_entity_poly.pdbx_strand_id
1 'polypeptide(L)'
;MLVKKENRRACVLGQTPRMLFIVGVLMLLAARLPSTTAKRFTIKDKDGKSSVLIDINFSINLIAKKDGEVVATKKLNSNQIQNARLGGMWTGFKSVLFEFYSFRNTGFLLSYTFDLDGSPGNVSMTRSLYMTPKKTLLRAYSPLKNIKFEVPDRLNLGEGTTSFLCDKTETVFFKKVSQRSDGYEYSVEMETTSFRVQAFSVKSSYFSRSTPYECKDPSSSGSNSKRTAIIVGSVVGGVVLVAVVVAAVVAIVYFRRKRSSGISKSDGSDNL
;
A
#
# COMPACT_ATOMS: atom_id res chain seq x y z
N MET A 1 71.43 -5.33 8.41
CA MET A 1 69.98 -5.56 8.45
C MET A 1 69.38 -5.03 7.15
N LEU A 2 68.98 -5.93 6.23
CA LEU A 2 68.39 -5.61 4.93
C LEU A 2 66.91 -5.96 4.97
N VAL A 3 66.03 -4.95 4.92
CA VAL A 3 64.57 -5.13 4.88
C VAL A 3 64.14 -5.23 3.42
N LYS A 4 63.72 -6.44 3.02
CA LYS A 4 63.24 -6.75 1.67
C LYS A 4 61.79 -6.26 1.52
N LYS A 5 61.58 -5.24 0.67
CA LYS A 5 60.28 -4.63 0.40
C LYS A 5 59.50 -5.51 -0.60
N GLU A 6 58.47 -6.20 -0.12
CA GLU A 6 57.64 -7.10 -0.92
C GLU A 6 56.51 -6.31 -1.61
N ASN A 7 56.59 -6.21 -2.94
CA ASN A 7 55.66 -5.46 -3.77
C ASN A 7 54.47 -6.36 -4.17
N ARG A 8 53.38 -6.34 -3.39
CA ARG A 8 52.15 -7.07 -3.73
C ARG A 8 51.36 -6.29 -4.80
N ARG A 9 51.44 -6.76 -6.04
CA ARG A 9 50.55 -6.31 -7.13
C ARG A 9 49.15 -6.84 -6.84
N ALA A 10 48.21 -5.93 -6.57
CA ALA A 10 46.79 -6.27 -6.47
C ALA A 10 46.29 -6.69 -7.86
N CYS A 11 45.86 -7.95 -8.01
CA CYS A 11 45.11 -8.40 -9.17
C CYS A 11 43.78 -7.65 -9.23
N VAL A 12 43.70 -6.66 -10.11
CA VAL A 12 42.43 -6.07 -10.53
C VAL A 12 41.72 -7.12 -11.37
N LEU A 13 40.81 -7.89 -10.76
CA LEU A 13 39.92 -8.77 -11.50
C LEU A 13 39.14 -7.91 -12.50
N GLY A 14 39.42 -8.10 -13.79
CA GLY A 14 38.74 -7.45 -14.90
C GLY A 14 37.25 -7.76 -14.83
N GLN A 15 36.48 -6.83 -14.28
CA GLN A 15 35.03 -6.88 -14.22
C GLN A 15 34.51 -6.78 -15.66
N THR A 16 34.22 -7.93 -16.27
CA THR A 16 33.78 -7.97 -17.66
C THR A 16 32.40 -7.31 -17.77
N PRO A 17 32.15 -6.49 -18.82
CA PRO A 17 30.93 -5.70 -18.97
C PRO A 17 29.63 -6.54 -19.00
N ARG A 18 29.75 -7.87 -19.18
CA ARG A 18 28.62 -8.80 -19.16
C ARG A 18 28.02 -8.99 -17.76
N MET A 19 28.81 -8.92 -16.68
CA MET A 19 28.25 -9.05 -15.32
C MET A 19 27.39 -7.84 -14.92
N LEU A 20 27.79 -6.63 -15.31
CA LEU A 20 27.04 -5.40 -15.01
C LEU A 20 25.66 -5.40 -15.67
N PHE A 21 25.54 -5.97 -16.87
CA PHE A 21 24.27 -6.06 -17.59
C PHE A 21 23.28 -7.02 -16.92
N ILE A 22 23.76 -8.19 -16.47
CA ILE A 22 22.92 -9.20 -15.80
C ILE A 22 22.40 -8.67 -14.45
N VAL A 23 23.25 -8.01 -13.65
CA VAL A 23 22.83 -7.39 -12.38
C VAL A 23 21.82 -6.27 -12.63
N GLY A 24 22.01 -5.46 -13.68
CA GLY A 24 21.07 -4.40 -14.06
C GLY A 24 19.69 -4.94 -14.45
N VAL A 25 19.63 -6.01 -15.25
CA VAL A 25 18.36 -6.66 -15.65
C VAL A 25 17.66 -7.32 -14.45
N LEU A 26 18.39 -7.99 -13.56
CA LEU A 26 17.83 -8.58 -12.34
C LEU A 26 17.28 -7.52 -11.37
N MET A 27 17.97 -6.39 -11.20
CA MET A 27 17.47 -5.26 -10.41
C MET A 27 16.20 -4.64 -11.02
N LEU A 28 16.13 -4.53 -12.36
CA LEU A 28 14.93 -4.04 -13.07
C LEU A 28 13.76 -5.02 -12.99
N LEU A 29 14.00 -6.33 -13.05
CA LEU A 29 12.97 -7.34 -12.82
C LEU A 29 12.51 -7.35 -11.36
N ALA A 30 13.43 -7.28 -10.40
CA ALA A 30 13.10 -7.23 -8.97
C ALA A 30 12.31 -5.98 -8.60
N ALA A 31 12.59 -4.84 -9.23
CA ALA A 31 11.81 -3.60 -9.08
C ALA A 31 10.42 -3.67 -9.75
N ARG A 32 10.20 -4.64 -10.65
CA ARG A 32 8.90 -4.88 -11.31
C ARG A 32 8.09 -6.00 -10.71
N LEU A 33 8.64 -6.79 -9.79
CA LEU A 33 7.85 -7.77 -9.04
C LEU A 33 6.97 -6.98 -8.06
N PRO A 34 5.62 -7.01 -8.20
CA PRO A 34 4.74 -6.32 -7.28
C PRO A 34 4.99 -6.88 -5.86
N SER A 35 5.63 -6.08 -5.02
CA SER A 35 6.31 -6.56 -3.81
C SER A 35 5.37 -6.87 -2.64
N THR A 36 4.10 -7.18 -2.88
CA THR A 36 3.17 -7.54 -1.81
C THR A 36 2.09 -8.48 -2.34
N THR A 37 2.20 -9.76 -2.00
CA THR A 37 1.13 -10.74 -2.18
C THR A 37 -0.06 -10.36 -1.32
N ALA A 38 -1.27 -10.32 -1.90
CA ALA A 38 -2.50 -10.11 -1.14
C ALA A 38 -2.61 -11.12 0.01
N LYS A 39 -3.01 -10.63 1.19
CA LYS A 39 -3.16 -11.48 2.37
C LYS A 39 -4.57 -12.05 2.40
N ARG A 40 -4.66 -13.37 2.49
CA ARG A 40 -5.93 -14.11 2.57
C ARG A 40 -6.44 -14.20 4.01
N PHE A 41 -7.73 -13.96 4.18
CA PHE A 41 -8.47 -14.13 5.41
C PHE A 41 -9.69 -15.00 5.16
N THR A 42 -9.83 -16.05 5.97
CA THR A 42 -11.00 -16.93 5.98
C THR A 42 -11.76 -16.70 7.28
N ILE A 43 -12.91 -16.05 7.19
CA ILE A 43 -13.74 -15.71 8.32
C ILE A 43 -14.85 -16.76 8.44
N LYS A 44 -14.85 -17.47 9.56
CA LYS A 44 -15.83 -18.51 9.89
C LYS A 44 -17.01 -17.93 10.68
N ASP A 45 -18.19 -18.51 10.50
CA ASP A 45 -19.37 -18.23 11.31
C ASP A 45 -19.34 -18.99 12.65
N LYS A 46 -20.44 -18.91 13.40
CA LYS A 46 -20.58 -19.58 14.71
C LYS A 46 -20.55 -21.11 14.60
N ASP A 47 -20.90 -21.67 13.44
CA ASP A 47 -20.90 -23.11 13.18
C ASP A 47 -19.55 -23.59 12.63
N GLY A 48 -18.55 -22.69 12.55
CA GLY A 48 -17.21 -22.99 12.03
C GLY A 48 -17.16 -23.08 10.49
N LYS A 49 -18.26 -22.77 9.79
CA LYS A 49 -18.31 -22.75 8.34
C LYS A 49 -17.73 -21.43 7.83
N SER A 50 -16.95 -21.51 6.76
CA SER A 50 -16.41 -20.31 6.11
C SER A 50 -17.56 -19.48 5.56
N SER A 51 -17.62 -18.22 5.96
CA SER A 51 -18.74 -17.33 5.65
C SER A 51 -18.33 -16.09 4.87
N VAL A 52 -17.09 -15.64 5.02
CA VAL A 52 -16.50 -14.56 4.22
C VAL A 52 -15.05 -14.93 3.91
N LEU A 53 -14.64 -14.75 2.66
CA LEU A 53 -13.25 -14.85 2.21
C LEU A 53 -12.82 -13.48 1.71
N ILE A 54 -11.64 -13.03 2.13
CA ILE A 54 -11.05 -11.76 1.69
C ILE A 54 -9.59 -11.99 1.36
N ASP A 55 -9.18 -11.77 0.12
CA ASP A 55 -7.79 -11.57 -0.26
C ASP A 55 -7.61 -10.07 -0.47
N ILE A 56 -6.76 -9.43 0.33
CA ILE A 56 -6.59 -7.98 0.25
C ILE A 56 -5.14 -7.55 0.42
N ASN A 57 -4.77 -6.56 -0.38
CA ASN A 57 -3.55 -5.80 -0.19
C ASN A 57 -3.87 -4.30 -0.13
N PHE A 58 -3.44 -3.64 0.94
CA PHE A 58 -3.65 -2.21 1.09
C PHE A 58 -2.54 -1.55 1.90
N SER A 59 -2.48 -0.23 1.78
CA SER A 59 -1.81 0.66 2.72
C SER A 59 -2.80 1.70 3.25
N ILE A 60 -2.65 2.07 4.53
CA ILE A 60 -3.41 3.15 5.16
C ILE A 60 -2.42 4.18 5.69
N ASN A 61 -2.66 5.44 5.39
CA ASN A 61 -1.92 6.59 5.87
C ASN A 61 -2.86 7.48 6.70
N LEU A 62 -2.68 7.48 8.01
CA LEU A 62 -3.41 8.31 8.96
C LEU A 62 -2.64 9.59 9.20
N ILE A 63 -3.30 10.74 9.08
CA ILE A 63 -2.69 12.05 9.27
C ILE A 63 -3.57 12.85 10.24
N ALA A 64 -2.96 13.38 11.30
CA ALA A 64 -3.55 14.45 12.11
C ALA A 64 -2.82 15.76 11.81
N LYS A 65 -3.61 16.80 11.59
CA LYS A 65 -3.14 18.18 11.48
C LYS A 65 -3.70 19.02 12.61
N LYS A 66 -2.98 20.03 13.04
CA LYS A 66 -3.45 21.08 13.96
C LYS A 66 -3.03 22.42 13.37
N ASP A 67 -3.97 23.35 13.26
CA ASP A 67 -3.72 24.68 12.68
C ASP A 67 -3.08 24.61 11.27
N GLY A 68 -3.44 23.59 10.49
CA GLY A 68 -2.92 23.34 9.14
C GLY A 68 -1.62 22.53 9.08
N GLU A 69 -0.89 22.39 10.18
CA GLU A 69 0.39 21.68 10.24
C GLU A 69 0.22 20.20 10.59
N VAL A 70 1.02 19.32 9.96
CA VAL A 70 1.01 17.88 10.26
C VAL A 70 1.72 17.62 11.58
N VAL A 71 0.98 17.20 12.60
CA VAL A 71 1.49 16.94 13.95
C VAL A 71 1.70 15.45 14.23
N ALA A 72 0.99 14.58 13.52
CA ALA A 72 1.19 13.14 13.60
C ALA A 72 0.84 12.44 12.29
N THR A 73 1.61 11.40 11.97
CA THR A 73 1.35 10.52 10.84
C THR A 73 1.58 9.08 11.26
N LYS A 74 0.76 8.16 10.75
CA LYS A 74 0.91 6.73 10.99
C LYS A 74 0.56 5.95 9.73
N LYS A 75 1.50 5.16 9.25
CA LYS A 75 1.32 4.27 8.11
C LYS A 75 1.10 2.83 8.57
N LEU A 76 0.22 2.14 7.84
CA LEU A 76 -0.18 0.76 8.09
C LEU A 76 -0.30 0.01 6.76
N ASN A 77 -0.18 -1.30 6.80
CA ASN A 77 -0.47 -2.15 5.64
C ASN A 77 -1.17 -3.46 6.05
N SER A 78 -1.61 -4.21 5.05
CA SER A 78 -2.27 -5.52 5.19
C SER A 78 -1.45 -6.54 6.01
N ASN A 79 -0.13 -6.50 5.94
CA ASN A 79 0.75 -7.43 6.69
C ASN A 79 0.66 -7.22 8.21
N GLN A 80 0.33 -6.00 8.64
CA GLN A 80 0.17 -5.67 10.06
C GLN A 80 -1.18 -6.09 10.65
N ILE A 81 -2.08 -6.66 9.84
CA ILE A 81 -3.31 -7.28 10.36
C ILE A 81 -2.94 -8.49 11.21
N GLN A 82 -3.30 -8.42 12.48
CA GLN A 82 -3.16 -9.50 13.45
C GLN A 82 -4.30 -10.50 13.35
N ASN A 83 -5.53 -9.99 13.23
CA ASN A 83 -6.73 -10.81 13.28
C ASN A 83 -7.81 -10.24 12.37
N ALA A 84 -8.65 -11.12 11.84
CA ALA A 84 -9.86 -10.79 11.11
C ALA A 84 -11.00 -11.63 11.69
N ARG A 85 -12.04 -10.99 12.22
CA ARG A 85 -13.16 -11.67 12.88
C ARG A 85 -14.50 -11.06 12.52
N LEU A 86 -15.59 -11.80 12.79
CA LEU A 86 -16.93 -11.23 12.68
C LEU A 86 -17.18 -10.23 13.82
N GLY A 87 -17.60 -9.02 13.47
CA GLY A 87 -18.08 -7.98 14.39
C GLY A 87 -19.59 -8.02 14.61
N GLY A 88 -20.33 -8.55 13.64
CA GLY A 88 -21.78 -8.69 13.68
C GLY A 88 -22.26 -9.61 12.56
N MET A 89 -23.31 -10.37 12.82
CA MET A 89 -23.87 -11.31 11.85
C MET A 89 -25.36 -11.54 12.12
N TRP A 90 -26.18 -11.30 11.10
CA TRP A 90 -27.57 -11.76 11.02
C TRP A 90 -27.90 -12.10 9.57
N THR A 91 -29.12 -12.56 9.30
CA THR A 91 -29.55 -12.91 7.94
C THR A 91 -29.42 -11.69 7.03
N GLY A 92 -28.59 -11.82 5.99
CA GLY A 92 -28.32 -10.75 5.03
C GLY A 92 -27.38 -9.65 5.51
N PHE A 93 -26.71 -9.82 6.65
CA PHE A 93 -25.70 -8.87 7.12
C PHE A 93 -24.49 -9.57 7.73
N LYS A 94 -23.30 -9.14 7.35
CA LYS A 94 -22.03 -9.60 7.94
C LYS A 94 -21.08 -8.42 8.09
N SER A 95 -20.41 -8.30 9.23
CA SER A 95 -19.35 -7.31 9.43
C SER A 95 -18.06 -8.02 9.77
N VAL A 96 -17.00 -7.75 9.02
CA VAL A 96 -15.63 -8.23 9.28
C VAL A 96 -14.81 -7.10 9.87
N LEU A 97 -14.22 -7.35 11.04
CA LEU A 97 -13.34 -6.43 11.75
C LEU A 97 -11.90 -6.90 11.62
N PHE A 98 -11.04 -6.01 11.11
CA PHE A 98 -9.59 -6.18 11.07
C PHE A 98 -8.94 -5.49 12.26
N GLU A 99 -8.15 -6.26 13.01
CA GLU A 99 -7.34 -5.81 14.14
C GLU A 99 -5.86 -5.84 13.75
N PHE A 100 -5.08 -4.87 14.22
CA PHE A 100 -3.70 -4.66 13.79
C PHE A 100 -2.73 -4.79 14.97
N TYR A 101 -1.56 -5.41 14.74
CA TYR A 101 -0.55 -5.65 15.78
C TYR A 101 -0.12 -4.37 16.50
N SER A 102 0.11 -3.30 15.75
CA SER A 102 0.57 -2.01 16.29
C SER A 102 -0.49 -1.29 17.15
N PHE A 103 -1.69 -1.86 17.28
CA PHE A 103 -2.87 -1.22 17.85
C PHE A 103 -3.64 -2.09 18.84
N ARG A 104 -2.99 -3.11 19.40
CA ARG A 104 -3.59 -3.92 20.46
C ARG A 104 -4.00 -2.98 21.61
N ASN A 105 -5.31 -2.87 21.86
CA ASN A 105 -5.94 -1.97 22.84
C ASN A 105 -5.98 -0.45 22.50
N THR A 106 -5.58 -0.03 21.29
CA THR A 106 -5.54 1.40 20.93
C THR A 106 -6.81 1.93 20.28
N GLY A 107 -7.82 1.07 20.07
CA GLY A 107 -9.11 1.47 19.51
C GLY A 107 -9.09 1.77 18.01
N PHE A 108 -8.11 1.24 17.26
CA PHE A 108 -8.10 1.29 15.80
C PHE A 108 -8.72 0.02 15.21
N LEU A 109 -9.74 0.16 14.37
CA LEU A 109 -10.47 -0.93 13.73
C LEU A 109 -10.82 -0.56 12.29
N LEU A 110 -10.52 -1.45 11.35
CA LEU A 110 -11.00 -1.37 9.97
C LEU A 110 -12.14 -2.37 9.81
N SER A 111 -13.30 -1.91 9.36
CA SER A 111 -14.52 -2.71 9.24
C SER A 111 -15.00 -2.76 7.80
N TYR A 112 -15.28 -3.97 7.33
CA TYR A 112 -15.93 -4.27 6.06
C TYR A 112 -17.31 -4.83 6.37
N THR A 113 -18.34 -4.09 6.03
CA THR A 113 -19.73 -4.48 6.26
C THR A 113 -20.34 -4.92 4.93
N PHE A 114 -20.97 -6.09 4.92
CA PHE A 114 -21.59 -6.72 3.77
C PHE A 114 -23.09 -6.82 4.01
N ASP A 115 -23.86 -6.30 3.08
CA ASP A 115 -25.33 -6.35 3.08
C ASP A 115 -25.78 -7.19 1.88
N LEU A 116 -26.72 -8.11 2.09
CA LEU A 116 -27.33 -8.95 1.06
C LEU A 116 -28.74 -8.44 0.75
N ASP A 117 -28.94 -7.96 -0.47
CA ASP A 117 -30.21 -7.46 -0.96
C ASP A 117 -30.92 -8.55 -1.77
N GLY A 118 -31.93 -9.21 -1.19
CA GLY A 118 -32.77 -10.24 -1.85
C GLY A 118 -32.21 -11.68 -1.82
N SER A 119 -32.79 -12.59 -2.62
CA SER A 119 -32.35 -14.00 -2.77
C SER A 119 -32.60 -14.54 -4.20
N PRO A 120 -31.58 -15.02 -4.95
CA PRO A 120 -30.14 -14.90 -4.66
C PRO A 120 -29.76 -13.41 -4.68
N GLY A 121 -29.34 -12.90 -3.54
CA GLY A 121 -29.20 -11.45 -3.36
C GLY A 121 -27.91 -10.92 -3.95
N ASN A 122 -27.98 -9.67 -4.40
CA ASN A 122 -26.79 -8.88 -4.65
C ASN A 122 -26.15 -8.52 -3.32
N VAL A 123 -24.83 -8.61 -3.26
CA VAL A 123 -24.06 -8.22 -2.08
C VAL A 123 -23.51 -6.82 -2.31
N SER A 124 -23.78 -5.92 -1.37
CA SER A 124 -23.12 -4.62 -1.31
C SER A 124 -22.19 -4.55 -0.11
N MET A 125 -21.22 -3.65 -0.17
CA MET A 125 -20.19 -3.52 0.86
C MET A 125 -19.91 -2.07 1.21
N THR A 126 -19.85 -1.80 2.52
CA THR A 126 -19.45 -0.50 3.08
C THR A 126 -18.14 -0.66 3.84
N ARG A 127 -17.22 0.32 3.68
CA ARG A 127 -15.96 0.38 4.42
C ARG A 127 -16.03 1.47 5.48
N SER A 128 -15.66 1.13 6.70
CA SER A 128 -15.55 2.11 7.79
C SER A 128 -14.28 1.88 8.60
N LEU A 129 -13.76 2.96 9.15
CA LEU A 129 -12.59 2.95 10.01
C LEU A 129 -12.91 3.67 11.30
N TYR A 130 -12.57 3.05 12.41
CA TYR A 130 -12.74 3.59 13.75
C TYR A 130 -11.36 3.77 14.36
N MET A 131 -11.13 4.90 15.02
CA MET A 131 -9.90 5.14 15.77
C MET A 131 -10.14 5.94 17.04
N THR A 132 -9.37 5.65 18.09
CA THR A 132 -9.16 6.57 19.21
C THR A 132 -7.89 7.39 18.95
N PRO A 133 -7.98 8.68 18.59
CA PRO A 133 -6.81 9.45 18.14
C PRO A 133 -5.68 9.48 19.16
N LYS A 134 -5.97 9.76 20.44
CA LYS A 134 -4.96 9.81 21.52
C LYS A 134 -4.12 8.52 21.62
N LYS A 135 -4.74 7.38 21.37
CA LYS A 135 -4.08 6.06 21.45
C LYS A 135 -3.44 5.64 20.13
N THR A 136 -3.99 6.07 19.01
CA THR A 136 -3.56 5.67 17.65
C THR A 136 -2.44 6.56 17.13
N LEU A 137 -2.54 7.86 17.41
CA LEU A 137 -1.64 8.93 17.02
C LEU A 137 -1.03 9.51 18.30
N LEU A 138 -0.11 8.78 18.93
CA LEU A 138 0.44 9.05 20.28
C LEU A 138 0.94 10.48 20.55
N ARG A 139 1.21 11.26 19.50
CA ARG A 139 1.63 12.68 19.59
C ARG A 139 0.46 13.67 19.54
N ALA A 140 -0.74 13.22 19.21
CA ALA A 140 -1.96 14.03 19.21
C ALA A 140 -2.61 14.00 20.59
N TYR A 141 -2.63 15.15 21.26
CA TYR A 141 -3.34 15.35 22.54
C TYR A 141 -4.82 15.60 22.31
N SER A 142 -5.47 14.67 21.62
CA SER A 142 -6.89 14.73 21.30
C SER A 142 -7.75 14.34 22.52
N PRO A 143 -8.73 15.16 22.93
CA PRO A 143 -9.75 14.78 23.89
C PRO A 143 -10.83 13.86 23.27
N LEU A 144 -10.91 13.77 21.94
CA LEU A 144 -11.87 12.89 21.27
C LEU A 144 -11.61 11.42 21.64
N LYS A 145 -12.66 10.77 22.16
CA LYS A 145 -12.61 9.35 22.52
C LYS A 145 -12.54 8.47 21.27
N ASN A 146 -13.40 8.71 20.29
CA ASN A 146 -13.49 7.89 19.07
C ASN A 146 -13.83 8.75 17.85
N ILE A 147 -13.28 8.39 16.70
CA ILE A 147 -13.59 8.95 15.39
C ILE A 147 -13.95 7.79 14.46
N LYS A 148 -15.13 7.88 13.85
CA LYS A 148 -15.55 7.03 12.73
C LYS A 148 -15.36 7.77 11.40
N PHE A 149 -14.70 7.12 10.47
CA PHE A 149 -14.65 7.43 9.04
C PHE A 149 -15.46 6.37 8.29
N GLU A 150 -16.18 6.77 7.25
CA GLU A 150 -17.06 5.89 6.49
C GLU A 150 -17.05 6.35 5.04
N VAL A 151 -16.91 5.39 4.12
CA VAL A 151 -17.13 5.66 2.70
C VAL A 151 -18.65 5.71 2.49
N PRO A 152 -19.21 6.82 2.01
CA PRO A 152 -20.66 6.93 1.85
C PRO A 152 -21.19 5.97 0.78
N ASP A 153 -20.40 5.72 -0.26
CA ASP A 153 -20.78 4.89 -1.38
C ASP A 153 -20.61 3.41 -1.05
N ARG A 154 -21.65 2.64 -1.34
CA ARG A 154 -21.61 1.17 -1.24
C ARG A 154 -20.99 0.59 -2.49
N LEU A 155 -20.05 -0.32 -2.31
CA LEU A 155 -19.48 -1.10 -3.41
C LEU A 155 -20.39 -2.29 -3.70
N ASN A 156 -20.94 -2.38 -4.91
CA ASN A 156 -21.66 -3.56 -5.36
C ASN A 156 -20.64 -4.67 -5.69
N LEU A 157 -20.78 -5.83 -5.04
CA LEU A 157 -19.92 -7.01 -5.19
C LEU A 157 -20.53 -8.07 -6.12
N GLY A 158 -21.72 -7.83 -6.67
CA GLY A 158 -22.46 -8.79 -7.49
C GLY A 158 -23.22 -9.81 -6.65
N GLU A 159 -23.56 -10.95 -7.24
CA GLU A 159 -24.32 -12.00 -6.55
C GLU A 159 -23.49 -12.67 -5.45
N GLY A 160 -24.10 -12.99 -4.30
CA GLY A 160 -23.41 -13.63 -3.17
C GLY A 160 -22.86 -15.04 -3.45
N THR A 161 -23.27 -15.67 -4.56
CA THR A 161 -22.76 -16.96 -5.06
C THR A 161 -21.43 -16.84 -5.79
N THR A 162 -21.08 -15.62 -6.24
CA THR A 162 -19.85 -15.32 -6.99
C THR A 162 -18.84 -14.59 -6.09
N SER A 163 -17.59 -14.49 -6.55
CA SER A 163 -16.59 -13.62 -5.89
C SER A 163 -16.45 -12.31 -6.63
N PHE A 164 -16.21 -11.22 -5.91
CA PHE A 164 -15.77 -9.96 -6.48
C PHE A 164 -14.25 -9.95 -6.64
N LEU A 165 -13.74 -9.38 -7.75
CA LEU A 165 -12.30 -9.17 -7.98
C LEU A 165 -12.04 -7.73 -8.46
N CYS A 166 -11.08 -7.08 -7.84
CA CYS A 166 -10.56 -5.80 -8.28
C CYS A 166 -9.03 -5.76 -8.12
N ASP A 167 -8.33 -5.84 -9.25
CA ASP A 167 -6.87 -5.72 -9.31
C ASP A 167 -6.41 -4.32 -9.74
N LYS A 168 -7.34 -3.36 -9.71
CA LYS A 168 -7.06 -1.94 -9.95
C LYS A 168 -6.76 -1.27 -8.62
N THR A 169 -5.75 -0.40 -8.62
CA THR A 169 -5.45 0.43 -7.46
C THR A 169 -6.59 1.40 -7.20
N GLU A 170 -7.22 1.28 -6.04
CA GLU A 170 -8.27 2.17 -5.55
C GLU A 170 -7.71 3.00 -4.39
N THR A 171 -7.75 4.33 -4.51
CA THR A 171 -7.40 5.24 -3.41
C THR A 171 -8.65 5.89 -2.85
N VAL A 172 -8.89 5.70 -1.56
CA VAL A 172 -10.02 6.25 -0.82
C VAL A 172 -9.50 7.27 0.20
N PHE A 173 -10.00 8.50 0.09
CA PHE A 173 -9.68 9.58 1.02
C PHE A 173 -10.85 9.81 1.98
N PHE A 174 -10.62 9.53 3.26
CA PHE A 174 -11.54 9.89 4.32
C PHE A 174 -11.06 11.18 4.97
N LYS A 175 -11.81 12.26 4.82
CA LYS A 175 -11.55 13.51 5.53
C LYS A 175 -12.60 13.73 6.59
N LYS A 176 -12.16 13.92 7.84
CA LYS A 176 -13.04 14.33 8.93
C LYS A 176 -12.39 15.48 9.69
N VAL A 177 -12.92 16.67 9.45
CA VAL A 177 -12.60 17.84 10.26
C VAL A 177 -13.33 17.67 11.59
N SER A 178 -12.60 17.71 12.70
CA SER A 178 -13.24 17.75 14.02
C SER A 178 -14.03 19.05 14.12
N GLN A 179 -15.35 18.96 13.97
CA GLN A 179 -16.23 20.11 14.24
C GLN A 179 -16.33 20.41 15.75
N ARG A 180 -15.73 19.58 16.62
CA ARG A 180 -15.83 19.69 18.08
C ARG A 180 -14.44 19.86 18.72
N SER A 181 -14.06 21.13 18.88
CA SER A 181 -13.29 21.72 19.99
C SER A 181 -11.84 21.27 20.27
N ASP A 182 -11.27 20.28 19.60
CA ASP A 182 -9.87 19.89 19.84
C ASP A 182 -8.85 20.57 18.92
N GLY A 183 -9.32 21.24 17.86
CA GLY A 183 -8.47 21.94 16.89
C GLY A 183 -7.73 21.01 15.92
N TYR A 184 -8.03 19.71 15.92
CA TYR A 184 -7.39 18.75 15.02
C TYR A 184 -8.23 18.44 13.78
N GLU A 185 -7.57 18.37 12.63
CA GLU A 185 -8.12 17.78 11.42
C GLU A 185 -7.54 16.37 11.24
N TYR A 186 -8.41 15.38 11.11
CA TYR A 186 -8.00 14.00 10.88
C TYR A 186 -8.33 13.59 9.46
N SER A 187 -7.35 12.97 8.80
CA SER A 187 -7.53 12.39 7.47
C SER A 187 -6.95 11.00 7.44
N VAL A 188 -7.59 10.16 6.64
CA VAL A 188 -7.16 8.81 6.35
C VAL A 188 -7.12 8.67 4.83
N GLU A 189 -6.00 8.22 4.32
CA GLU A 189 -5.83 7.83 2.93
C GLU A 189 -5.61 6.32 2.93
N MET A 190 -6.45 5.59 2.21
CA MET A 190 -6.36 4.15 2.06
C MET A 190 -6.16 3.82 0.58
N GLU A 191 -5.05 3.16 0.26
CA GLU A 191 -4.77 2.66 -1.08
C GLU A 191 -4.89 1.14 -1.07
N THR A 192 -5.78 0.60 -1.89
CA THR A 192 -5.99 -0.85 -2.06
C THR A 192 -5.52 -1.24 -3.46
N THR A 193 -4.55 -2.15 -3.55
CA THR A 193 -3.91 -2.52 -4.83
C THR A 193 -4.40 -3.86 -5.38
N SER A 194 -4.97 -4.70 -4.52
CA SER A 194 -5.67 -5.92 -4.93
C SER A 194 -6.73 -6.25 -3.89
N PHE A 195 -7.93 -6.57 -4.35
CA PHE A 195 -9.05 -6.90 -3.51
C PHE A 195 -9.92 -7.96 -4.17
N ARG A 196 -9.98 -9.14 -3.55
CA ARG A 196 -10.90 -10.21 -3.90
C ARG A 196 -11.73 -10.57 -2.68
N VAL A 197 -13.05 -10.65 -2.83
CA VAL A 197 -13.93 -10.93 -1.70
C VAL A 197 -15.12 -11.78 -2.12
N GLN A 198 -15.59 -12.64 -1.22
CA GLN A 198 -16.86 -13.33 -1.32
C GLN A 198 -17.49 -13.45 0.06
N ALA A 199 -18.78 -13.16 0.15
CA ALA A 199 -19.54 -13.22 1.40
C ALA A 199 -20.82 -14.06 1.22
N PHE A 200 -21.38 -14.54 2.33
CA PHE A 200 -22.62 -15.32 2.42
C PHE A 200 -22.52 -16.74 1.87
N SER A 201 -22.27 -16.95 0.57
CA SER A 201 -22.34 -18.28 -0.06
C SER A 201 -20.96 -18.88 -0.34
N VAL A 202 -20.07 -18.88 0.66
CA VAL A 202 -18.73 -19.47 0.54
C VAL A 202 -18.80 -21.00 0.69
N LYS A 203 -18.27 -21.73 -0.29
CA LYS A 203 -18.21 -23.20 -0.28
C LYS A 203 -16.76 -23.68 -0.12
N SER A 204 -16.55 -24.65 0.77
CA SER A 204 -15.26 -25.32 0.98
C SER A 204 -14.07 -24.39 1.31
N SER A 205 -14.31 -23.17 1.79
CA SER A 205 -13.26 -22.18 2.09
C SER A 205 -12.43 -21.71 0.89
N TYR A 206 -12.97 -21.84 -0.32
CA TYR A 206 -12.38 -21.29 -1.54
C TYR A 206 -13.33 -20.27 -2.16
N PHE A 207 -12.78 -19.32 -2.92
CA PHE A 207 -13.60 -18.48 -3.78
C PHE A 207 -14.34 -19.35 -4.81
N SER A 208 -15.51 -18.88 -5.24
CA SER A 208 -16.26 -19.51 -6.31
C SER A 208 -15.37 -19.73 -7.54
N ARG A 209 -15.62 -20.85 -8.23
CA ARG A 209 -15.00 -21.17 -9.52
C ARG A 209 -15.70 -20.48 -10.70
N SER A 210 -16.86 -19.86 -10.45
CA SER A 210 -17.52 -19.01 -11.44
C SER A 210 -16.64 -17.80 -11.77
N THR A 211 -16.85 -17.23 -12.95
CA THR A 211 -16.24 -15.95 -13.32
C THR A 211 -16.52 -14.91 -12.22
N PRO A 212 -15.51 -14.19 -11.71
CA PRO A 212 -15.72 -13.18 -10.69
C PRO A 212 -16.48 -11.97 -11.25
N TYR A 213 -17.22 -11.27 -10.39
CA TYR A 213 -17.73 -9.94 -10.71
C TYR A 213 -16.57 -8.93 -10.59
N GLU A 214 -16.25 -8.23 -11.66
CA GLU A 214 -15.08 -7.34 -11.71
C GLU A 214 -15.43 -5.87 -11.46
N CYS A 215 -14.50 -5.13 -10.88
CA CYS A 215 -14.66 -3.69 -10.69
C CYS A 215 -14.60 -2.92 -12.04
N LYS A 216 -15.57 -2.03 -12.24
CA LYS A 216 -15.60 -1.14 -13.41
C LYS A 216 -14.46 -0.11 -13.35
N ASP A 217 -13.98 0.30 -14.52
CA ASP A 217 -13.05 1.41 -14.59
C ASP A 217 -13.72 2.71 -14.13
N PRO A 218 -13.07 3.48 -13.24
CA PRO A 218 -13.60 4.77 -12.82
C PRO A 218 -13.67 5.79 -13.97
N SER A 219 -12.97 5.55 -15.09
CA SER A 219 -12.94 6.42 -16.26
C SER A 219 -14.16 6.32 -17.18
N SER A 220 -15.12 5.42 -16.93
CA SER A 220 -16.27 5.21 -17.82
C SER A 220 -17.64 5.68 -17.30
N SER A 221 -17.72 6.31 -16.12
CA SER A 221 -18.99 6.82 -15.56
C SER A 221 -19.01 8.34 -15.53
N GLY A 222 -19.43 8.95 -16.64
CA GLY A 222 -19.84 10.35 -16.66
C GLY A 222 -21.12 10.55 -15.85
N SER A 223 -21.03 11.19 -14.68
CA SER A 223 -22.18 11.78 -13.98
C SER A 223 -21.71 12.67 -12.83
N ASN A 224 -22.15 13.92 -12.85
CA ASN A 224 -21.87 14.96 -11.87
C ASN A 224 -22.50 14.63 -10.51
N SER A 225 -21.70 14.29 -9.49
CA SER A 225 -22.14 14.46 -8.11
C SER A 225 -20.93 14.77 -7.20
N LYS A 226 -21.05 15.88 -6.46
CA LYS A 226 -19.99 16.48 -5.65
C LYS A 226 -19.74 15.66 -4.37
N ARG A 227 -18.76 14.75 -4.40
CA ARG A 227 -17.83 14.46 -3.29
C ARG A 227 -16.67 13.63 -3.84
N THR A 228 -15.54 14.30 -3.99
CA THR A 228 -14.39 13.82 -4.76
C THR A 228 -13.63 12.75 -3.98
N ALA A 229 -13.89 11.48 -4.25
CA ALA A 229 -12.87 10.46 -4.17
C ALA A 229 -11.86 10.76 -5.30
N ILE A 230 -10.80 11.49 -5.00
CA ILE A 230 -9.76 11.80 -5.98
C ILE A 230 -8.95 10.52 -6.20
N ILE A 231 -9.21 9.81 -7.30
CA ILE A 231 -8.41 8.65 -7.71
C ILE A 231 -7.14 9.20 -8.34
N VAL A 232 -6.09 9.36 -7.52
CA VAL A 232 -4.76 9.75 -8.00
C VAL A 232 -4.10 8.50 -8.58
N GLY A 233 -4.12 8.38 -9.91
CA GLY A 233 -3.29 7.40 -10.61
C GLY A 233 -1.82 7.61 -10.24
N SER A 234 -1.18 6.56 -9.73
CA SER A 234 0.22 6.45 -9.29
C SER A 234 1.19 7.47 -9.91
N VAL A 235 1.39 8.60 -9.22
CA VAL A 235 2.45 9.60 -9.55
C VAL A 235 3.79 9.18 -8.92
N VAL A 236 3.77 8.28 -7.94
CA VAL A 236 4.95 7.86 -7.18
C VAL A 236 5.96 7.10 -8.04
N GLY A 237 5.49 6.33 -9.04
CA GLY A 237 6.38 5.62 -9.97
C GLY A 237 7.19 6.55 -10.88
N GLY A 238 6.60 7.68 -11.33
CA GLY A 238 7.26 8.61 -12.24
C GLY A 238 8.39 9.40 -11.57
N VAL A 239 8.17 9.89 -10.35
CA VAL A 239 9.14 10.75 -9.64
C VAL A 239 10.41 9.97 -9.26
N VAL A 240 10.26 8.71 -8.82
CA VAL A 240 11.41 7.87 -8.46
C VAL A 240 12.23 7.51 -9.71
N LEU A 241 11.57 7.23 -10.84
CA LEU A 241 12.25 6.87 -12.08
C LEU A 241 13.02 8.04 -12.67
N VAL A 242 12.47 9.26 -12.60
CA VAL A 242 13.17 10.49 -13.02
C VAL A 242 14.38 10.77 -12.13
N ALA A 243 14.27 10.63 -10.81
CA ALA A 243 15.38 10.86 -9.89
C ALA A 243 16.56 9.90 -10.14
N VAL A 244 16.27 8.61 -10.43
CA VAL A 244 17.29 7.61 -10.76
C VAL A 244 18.00 7.94 -12.08
N VAL A 245 17.24 8.37 -13.11
CA VAL A 245 17.81 8.78 -14.40
C VAL A 245 18.72 9.99 -14.24
N VAL A 246 18.30 11.01 -13.47
CA VAL A 246 19.11 12.21 -13.22
C VAL A 246 20.40 11.87 -12.49
N ALA A 247 20.35 11.03 -11.43
CA ALA A 247 21.53 10.60 -10.70
C ALA A 247 22.52 9.83 -11.60
N ALA A 248 22.03 8.97 -12.48
CA ALA A 248 22.86 8.23 -13.44
C ALA A 248 23.55 9.16 -14.43
N VAL A 249 22.84 10.17 -14.98
CA VAL A 249 23.41 11.16 -15.90
C VAL A 249 24.51 11.99 -15.21
N VAL A 250 24.26 12.46 -13.98
CA VAL A 250 25.24 13.23 -13.20
C VAL A 250 26.50 12.41 -12.94
N ALA A 251 26.35 11.14 -12.56
CA ALA A 251 27.49 10.24 -12.34
C ALA A 251 28.32 10.07 -13.62
N ILE A 252 27.68 9.86 -14.78
CA ILE A 252 28.37 9.71 -16.08
C ILE A 252 29.16 10.98 -16.44
N VAL A 253 28.56 12.17 -16.26
CA VAL A 253 29.22 13.45 -16.55
C VAL A 253 30.43 13.67 -15.62
N TYR A 254 30.29 13.35 -14.33
CA TYR A 254 31.38 13.48 -13.36
C TYR A 254 32.56 12.56 -13.70
N PHE A 255 32.30 11.30 -14.05
CA PHE A 255 33.35 10.36 -14.46
C PHE A 255 34.02 10.72 -15.78
N ARG A 256 33.28 11.31 -16.73
CA ARG A 256 33.87 11.81 -17.99
C ARG A 256 34.82 12.98 -17.75
N ARG A 257 34.44 13.96 -16.92
CA ARG A 257 35.32 15.10 -16.60
C ARG A 257 36.59 14.68 -15.88
N LYS A 258 36.51 13.71 -14.96
CA LYS A 258 37.70 13.23 -14.22
C LYS A 258 38.74 12.54 -15.12
N ARG A 259 38.35 11.94 -16.25
CA ARG A 259 39.29 11.34 -17.20
C ARG A 259 39.98 12.36 -18.11
N SER A 260 39.36 13.49 -18.41
CA SER A 260 39.97 14.52 -19.29
C SER A 260 41.08 15.33 -18.63
N SER A 261 41.21 15.29 -17.29
CA SER A 261 42.26 16.02 -16.57
C SER A 261 43.52 15.19 -16.26
N GLY A 262 43.60 13.95 -16.75
CA GLY A 262 44.68 13.00 -16.41
C GLY A 262 45.80 12.83 -17.43
N ILE A 263 45.80 13.55 -18.55
CA ILE A 263 46.86 13.47 -19.57
C ILE A 263 47.54 14.84 -19.65
N SER A 264 48.53 15.07 -18.80
CA SER A 264 49.55 16.10 -19.01
C SER A 264 50.82 15.74 -18.23
N LYS A 265 51.94 15.76 -18.96
CA LYS A 265 53.34 15.64 -18.54
C LYS A 265 53.91 14.23 -18.38
N SER A 266 54.67 13.82 -19.39
CA SER A 266 56.10 13.54 -19.20
C SER A 266 56.78 13.47 -20.57
N ASP A 267 57.35 14.59 -21.02
CA ASP A 267 58.51 14.55 -21.91
C ASP A 267 59.37 15.75 -21.57
N GLY A 268 60.61 15.46 -21.20
CA GLY A 268 61.61 16.47 -20.88
C GLY A 268 62.66 15.97 -19.91
N SER A 269 63.77 15.48 -20.47
CA SER A 269 65.16 15.87 -20.15
C SER A 269 66.10 14.68 -19.99
N ASP A 270 66.53 14.08 -21.11
CA ASP A 270 67.84 13.44 -21.21
C ASP A 270 68.79 14.45 -21.87
N ASN A 271 69.85 14.84 -21.16
CA ASN A 271 71.16 15.22 -21.69
C ASN A 271 72.11 15.60 -20.54
N LEU A 272 72.91 14.63 -20.11
CA LEU A 272 74.28 14.81 -19.60
C LEU A 272 75.06 13.50 -19.82
#